data_AF-A0A2N5LM07-F1
#
_entry.id   AF-A0A2N5LM07-F1
#
_cell.length_a   1.000
_cell.length_b   1.000
_cell.length_c   1.000
_cell.angle_alpha   90.00
_cell.angle_beta   90.00
_cell.angle_gamma   90.00
#
_symmetry.space_group_name_H-M   'P 1'
#
loop_
_entity.id
_entity.type
_entity.pdbx_description
1 polymer ?
#
loop_
_entity_poly.entity_id
_entity_poly.type
_entity_poly.pdbx_seq_one_letter_code
_entity_poly.pdbx_strand_id
1 'polypeptide(L)' 'HFDETWGTEYPHVVKSWRNNWEGLTVFFEYSKDIRKAIYTTNAIESLNSVIRTAVNKRKVFPSDQAAFKVVYLA' A
#
# COMPACT_ATOMS: atom_id res chain seq x y z
N HIS A 1 -15.40 -5.37 -18.69
CA HIS A 1 -16.27 -5.53 -17.49
C HIS A 1 -15.93 -4.62 -16.30
N PHE A 2 -14.71 -4.57 -15.74
CA PHE A 2 -14.42 -3.68 -14.58
C PHE A 2 -14.78 -2.21 -14.82
N ASP A 3 -14.36 -1.66 -15.96
CA ASP A 3 -14.63 -0.27 -16.33
C ASP A 3 -16.13 -0.01 -16.60
N GLU A 4 -16.79 -0.92 -17.31
CA GLU A 4 -18.24 -0.84 -17.56
C GLU A 4 -19.05 -0.77 -16.26
N THR A 5 -18.60 -1.46 -15.20
CA THR A 5 -19.30 -1.49 -13.91
C THR A 5 -18.98 -0.26 -13.04
N TRP A 6 -17.71 0.17 -13.00
CA TRP A 6 -17.24 1.14 -11.99
C TRP A 6 -16.72 2.46 -12.57
N GLY A 7 -16.62 2.58 -13.89
CA GLY A 7 -16.06 3.76 -14.56
C GLY A 7 -16.85 5.04 -14.32
N THR A 8 -18.18 4.93 -14.15
CA THR A 8 -19.04 6.09 -13.86
C THR A 8 -18.88 6.58 -12.42
N GLU A 9 -18.86 5.66 -11.45
CA GLU A 9 -18.78 5.97 -10.02
C GLU A 9 -17.34 6.37 -9.60
N TYR A 10 -16.33 5.71 -10.17
CA TYR A 10 -14.92 5.86 -9.77
C TYR A 10 -14.00 6.13 -10.97
N PRO A 11 -14.22 7.23 -11.71
CA PRO A 11 -13.47 7.51 -12.94
C PRO A 11 -11.97 7.66 -12.70
N HIS A 12 -11.57 8.22 -11.56
CA HIS A 12 -10.16 8.37 -11.20
C HIS A 12 -9.47 7.05 -10.86
N VAL A 13 -10.20 6.12 -10.23
CA VAL A 13 -9.68 4.78 -9.93
C VAL A 13 -9.42 4.05 -11.25
N VAL A 14 -10.43 3.99 -12.12
CA VAL A 14 -10.30 3.35 -13.43
C VAL A 14 -9.16 3.97 -14.26
N LYS A 15 -9.04 5.30 -14.28
CA LYS A 15 -7.93 5.99 -14.96
C LYS A 15 -6.57 5.58 -14.39
N SER A 16 -6.43 5.50 -13.05
CA SER A 16 -5.20 5.05 -12.42
C SER A 16 -4.84 3.61 -12.79
N TRP A 17 -5.81 2.70 -12.80
CA TRP A 17 -5.62 1.31 -13.23
C TRP A 17 -5.15 1.22 -14.68
N ARG A 18 -5.78 1.98 -15.60
CA ARG A 18 -5.38 2.04 -17.02
C ARG A 18 -3.97 2.59 -17.19
N ASN A 19 -3.65 3.69 -16.49
CA ASN A 19 -2.34 4.34 -16.59
C ASN A 19 -1.19 3.47 -16.06
N ASN A 20 -1.46 2.64 -15.05
CA ASN A 20 -0.45 1.78 -14.42
C ASN A 20 -0.55 0.33 -14.90
N TRP A 21 -1.33 0.05 -15.95
CA TRP A 21 -1.69 -1.31 -16.35
C TRP A 21 -0.48 -2.20 -16.62
N GLU A 22 0.52 -1.68 -17.35
CA GLU A 22 1.75 -2.42 -17.66
C GLU A 22 2.45 -2.94 -16.40
N GLY A 23 2.65 -2.07 -15.40
CA GLY A 23 3.26 -2.46 -14.13
C GLY A 23 2.39 -3.41 -13.30
N LEU A 24 1.07 -3.24 -13.34
CA LEU A 24 0.13 -4.10 -12.61
C LEU A 24 0.05 -5.51 -13.22
N THR A 25 0.19 -5.65 -14.55
CA THR A 25 0.10 -6.96 -15.21
C THR A 25 1.25 -7.90 -14.88
N VAL A 26 2.41 -7.38 -14.47
CA VAL A 26 3.56 -8.18 -13.99
C VAL A 26 3.16 -9.09 -12.82
N PHE A 27 2.15 -8.69 -12.02
CA PHE A 27 1.59 -9.53 -10.97
C PHE A 27 1.20 -10.94 -11.46
N PHE A 28 0.69 -11.05 -12.69
CA PHE A 28 0.23 -12.32 -13.24
C PHE A 28 1.36 -13.25 -13.71
N GLU A 29 2.58 -12.74 -13.86
CA GLU A 29 3.76 -13.54 -14.20
C GLU A 29 4.25 -14.39 -13.01
N TYR A 30 3.90 -14.00 -11.79
CA TYR A 30 4.27 -14.72 -10.58
C TYR A 30 3.45 -16.00 -10.35
N SER A 31 4.09 -16.99 -9.72
CA SER A 31 3.45 -18.23 -9.28
C SER A 31 2.28 -17.95 -8.31
N LYS A 32 1.38 -18.91 -8.14
CA LYS A 32 0.21 -18.77 -7.26
C LYS A 32 0.61 -18.42 -5.81
N ASP A 33 1.70 -19.02 -5.32
CA ASP A 33 2.17 -18.80 -3.95
C ASP A 33 2.74 -17.40 -3.76
N ILE A 34 3.51 -16.91 -4.75
CA ILE A 34 4.05 -15.55 -4.73
C ILE A 34 2.91 -14.53 -4.86
N ARG A 35 1.96 -14.76 -5.77
CA ARG A 35 0.76 -13.92 -5.89
C ARG A 35 0.00 -13.84 -4.57
N LYS A 36 -0.14 -14.97 -3.87
CA LYS A 36 -0.76 -15.01 -2.54
C LYS A 36 -0.03 -14.13 -1.54
N ALA A 37 1.29 -14.19 -1.48
CA ALA A 37 2.06 -13.32 -0.62
C ALA A 37 1.89 -11.83 -0.99
N ILE A 38 1.83 -11.49 -2.29
CA ILE A 38 1.72 -10.11 -2.77
C ILE A 38 0.31 -9.53 -2.54
N TYR A 39 -0.76 -10.25 -2.88
CA TYR A 39 -2.12 -9.72 -2.75
C TYR A 39 -2.60 -9.67 -1.29
N THR A 40 -2.00 -10.46 -0.39
CA THR A 40 -2.29 -10.34 1.04
C THR A 40 -1.67 -9.06 1.57
N THR A 41 -2.51 -8.09 1.95
CA THR A 41 -2.06 -6.83 2.53
C THR A 41 -1.67 -6.95 4.01
N ASN A 42 -1.98 -8.07 4.67
CA ASN A 42 -1.76 -8.31 6.10
C ASN A 42 -0.37 -7.93 6.60
N ALA A 43 0.71 -8.27 5.88
CA ALA A 43 2.08 -7.96 6.30
C ALA A 43 2.35 -6.44 6.27
N ILE A 44 1.93 -5.76 5.21
CA ILE A 44 2.11 -4.31 5.04
C ILE A 44 1.19 -3.55 6.00
N GLU A 45 -0.06 -3.99 6.15
CA GLU A 45 -1.05 -3.37 7.04
C GLU A 45 -0.68 -3.56 8.52
N SER A 46 -0.22 -4.74 8.93
CA SER A 46 0.25 -4.98 10.29
C SER A 46 1.44 -4.09 10.64
N LEU A 47 2.43 -3.98 9.75
CA LEU A 47 3.55 -3.05 9.92
C LEU A 47 3.07 -1.59 10.00
N ASN A 48 2.20 -1.16 9.08
CA ASN A 48 1.64 0.19 9.09
C ASN A 48 0.85 0.50 10.37
N SER A 49 0.16 -0.50 10.94
CA SER A 49 -0.57 -0.37 12.20
C SER A 49 0.39 -0.11 13.39
N VAL A 50 1.49 -0.86 13.46
CA VAL A 50 2.55 -0.68 14.47
C VAL A 50 3.18 0.70 14.35
N ILE A 51 3.61 1.09 13.14
CA ILE A 51 4.22 2.40 12.88
C ILE A 51 3.27 3.53 13.24
N ARG A 52 2.00 3.46 12.81
CA ARG A 52 0.98 4.48 13.11
C ARG A 52 0.78 4.62 14.62
N THR A 53 0.78 3.50 15.35
CA THR A 53 0.66 3.50 16.82
C THR A 53 1.86 4.18 17.47
N ALA A 54 3.07 3.88 17.02
CA ALA A 54 4.31 4.50 17.53
C ALA A 54 4.35 6.01 17.27
N VAL A 55 3.97 6.44 16.07
CA VAL A 55 3.97 7.84 15.64
C VAL A 55 2.82 8.63 16.28
N ASN A 56 1.63 8.05 16.48
CA ASN A 56 0.50 8.76 17.10
C ASN A 56 0.78 9.25 18.52
N LYS A 57 1.70 8.58 19.25
CA LYS A 57 2.17 9.02 20.57
C LYS A 57 3.05 10.28 20.50
N ARG A 58 3.58 10.64 19.33
CA ARG A 58 4.53 11.75 19.10
C ARG A 58 4.22 12.44 17.76
N LYS A 59 3.36 13.46 17.80
CA LYS A 59 2.89 14.17 16.59
C LYS A 59 3.93 15.10 15.93
N VAL A 60 4.98 15.49 16.67
CA VAL A 60 6.04 16.37 16.18
C VAL A 60 7.38 15.75 16.53
N PHE A 61 8.28 15.72 15.55
CA PHE A 61 9.65 15.25 15.73
C PHE A 61 10.61 16.44 15.57
N PRO A 62 11.64 16.55 16.43
CA PRO A 62 12.61 17.64 16.36
C PRO A 62 13.61 17.48 15.20
N SER A 63 13.72 16.29 14.61
CA SER A 63 14.57 16.02 13.44
C SER A 63 14.14 14.70 12.77
N ASP A 64 14.59 14.50 11.53
CA ASP A 64 14.35 13.25 10.79
C ASP A 64 14.95 12.05 11.52
N GLN A 65 16.13 12.18 12.11
CA GLN A 65 16.75 11.12 12.92
C GLN A 65 15.88 10.70 14.10
N ALA A 66 15.19 11.66 14.75
CA ALA A 66 14.28 11.34 15.83
C ALA A 66 13.04 10.57 15.33
N ALA A 67 12.53 10.89 14.14
CA ALA A 67 11.44 10.15 13.50
C ALA A 67 11.88 8.71 13.13
N PHE A 68 13.04 8.57 12.49
CA PHE A 68 13.61 7.26 12.14
C PHE A 68 13.81 6.37 13.37
N LYS A 69 14.34 6.94 14.47
CA LYS A 69 14.53 6.19 15.73
C LYS A 69 13.22 5.64 16.28
N VAL A 70 12.11 6.37 16.14
CA VAL A 70 10.80 5.90 16.61
C VAL A 70 10.25 4.78 15.73
N VAL A 71 10.42 4.86 14.41
CA VAL A 71 10.03 3.77 13.49
C VAL A 71 10.90 2.52 13.70
N TYR A 72 12.20 2.69 13.92
CA TYR A 72 13.13 1.58 14.15
C TYR A 72 12.87 0.81 15.46
N LEU A 73 12.37 1.51 16.48
CA LEU A 73 12.07 0.92 17.79
C LEU A 73 10.60 0.47 17.96
N ALA A 74 9.77 0.66 16.93
CA ALA A 74 8.36 0.26 16.93
C ALA A 74 8.22 -1.23 16.68
#